data_AF-A0A496DFP4-F1
#
_entry.id   AF-A0A496DFP4-F1
#
_cell.length_a   1.000
_cell.length_b   1.000
_cell.length_c   1.000
_cell.angle_alpha   90.00
_cell.angle_beta   90.00
_cell.angle_gamma   90.00
#
_symmetry.space_group_name_H-M   'P 1'
#
loop_
_entity.id
_entity.type
_entity.pdbx_description
1 polymer ?
#
loop_
_entity_poly.entity_id
_entity_poly.type
_entity_poly.pdbx_seq_one_letter_code
_entity_poly.pdbx_strand_id
1 'polypeptide(L)' 'MREERETCGVPSGIRLVNLLRERLTEIMDRERANRNSIHLYCTGPYWVAFERSAYQLHRAFPDSETTPLRLFAYPFP' A
#
# COMPACT_ATOMS: atom_id res chain seq x y z
N MET A 1 -14.77 15.75 5.41
CA MET A 1 -13.65 16.53 4.84
C MET A 1 -13.06 15.68 3.71
N ARG A 2 -13.42 15.92 2.45
CA ARG A 2 -12.73 16.83 1.48
C ARG A 2 -11.23 16.48 1.43
N GLU A 3 -10.67 15.87 0.38
CA GLU A 3 -10.74 16.21 -1.04
C GLU A 3 -10.83 14.96 -1.94
N GLU A 4 -11.96 14.76 -2.60
CA GLU A 4 -12.00 14.12 -3.93
C GLU A 4 -11.53 15.16 -4.95
N ARG A 5 -10.23 15.50 -4.93
CA ARG A 5 -9.61 16.14 -6.08
C ARG A 5 -9.21 15.02 -7.02
N GLU A 6 -10.12 14.75 -7.95
CA GLU A 6 -9.84 14.15 -9.25
C GLU A 6 -8.49 14.66 -9.77
N THR A 7 -7.45 13.84 -9.62
CA THR A 7 -6.15 14.08 -10.26
C THR A 7 -6.18 13.26 -11.54
N CYS A 8 -6.95 13.74 -12.51
CA CYS A 8 -7.24 13.11 -13.81
C CYS A 8 -6.01 13.00 -14.74
N GLY A 9 -4.85 12.55 -14.27
CA GLY A 9 -3.68 12.45 -15.16
C GLY A 9 -2.55 11.53 -14.73
N VAL A 10 -2.40 11.21 -13.44
CA VAL A 10 -1.28 10.38 -12.96
C VAL A 10 -1.76 8.94 -12.77
N PRO A 11 -1.23 7.97 -13.55
CA PRO A 11 -1.54 6.55 -13.38
C PRO A 11 -1.28 6.07 -11.94
N SER A 12 -2.10 5.13 -11.46
CA SER A 12 -1.99 4.56 -10.10
C SER A 12 -0.58 4.01 -9.81
N GLY A 13 0.06 3.39 -10.80
CA GLY A 13 1.45 2.92 -10.68
C GLY A 13 2.45 4.04 -10.39
N ILE A 14 2.32 5.22 -11.03
CA ILE A 14 3.20 6.36 -10.77
C ILE A 14 2.96 6.90 -9.35
N ARG A 15 1.71 6.93 -8.88
CA ARG A 15 1.37 7.34 -7.51
C ARG A 15 1.97 6.40 -6.48
N LEU A 16 1.92 5.09 -6.72
CA LEU A 16 2.57 4.10 -5.87
C LEU A 16 4.08 4.33 -5.82
N VAL A 17 4.73 4.55 -6.97
CA VAL A 17 6.17 4.86 -7.01
C VAL A 17 6.49 6.14 -6.24
N ASN A 18 5.68 7.19 -6.37
CA ASN A 18 5.88 8.44 -5.62
C ASN A 18 5.70 8.24 -4.11
N LEU A 19 4.64 7.52 -3.69
CA LEU A 19 4.44 7.13 -2.29
C LEU A 19 5.68 6.44 -1.73
N LEU A 20 6.22 5.47 -2.48
CA LEU A 20 7.43 4.76 -2.06
C LEU A 20 8.64 5.69 -2.03
N ARG A 21 8.86 6.54 -3.03
CA ARG A 21 9.97 7.51 -3.01
C ARG A 21 9.95 8.43 -1.78
N GLU A 22 8.77 8.87 -1.38
CA GLU A 22 8.62 9.82 -0.27
C GLU A 22 8.63 9.14 1.11
N ARG A 23 8.10 7.92 1.22
CA ARG A 23 7.73 7.31 2.51
C ARG A 23 8.28 5.90 2.72
N LEU A 24 9.15 5.38 1.86
CA LEU A 24 9.63 3.99 1.91
C LEU A 24 10.08 3.56 3.31
N THR A 25 10.99 4.30 3.93
CA THR A 25 11.57 3.92 5.23
C THR A 25 10.50 3.85 6.32
N GLU A 26 9.58 4.82 6.37
CA GLU A 26 8.48 4.80 7.34
C GLU A 26 7.54 3.60 7.11
N ILE A 27 7.23 3.31 5.85
CA ILE A 27 6.39 2.16 5.47
C ILE A 27 7.08 0.86 5.91
N MET A 28 8.37 0.71 5.61
CA MET A 28 9.15 -0.47 5.98
C MET A 28 9.21 -0.65 7.50
N ASP A 29 9.52 0.40 8.26
CA ASP A 29 9.63 0.32 9.72
C ASP A 29 8.28 -0.03 10.34
N ARG A 30 7.20 0.58 9.84
CA ARG A 30 5.83 0.29 10.30
C ARG A 30 5.44 -1.15 10.01
N GLU A 31 5.67 -1.63 8.80
CA GLU A 31 5.35 -3.01 8.42
C GLU A 31 6.21 -4.03 9.17
N ARG A 32 7.50 -3.74 9.40
CA ARG A 32 8.39 -4.61 10.19
C ARG A 32 7.92 -4.77 11.63
N ALA A 33 7.42 -3.70 12.25
CA ALA A 33 6.89 -3.72 13.61
C ALA A 33 5.43 -4.21 13.69
N ASN A 34 4.72 -4.27 12.56
CA ASN A 34 3.31 -4.61 12.51
C ASN A 34 3.05 -6.08 12.90
N ARG A 35 2.19 -6.32 13.89
CA ARG A 35 1.81 -7.66 14.37
C ARG A 35 0.33 -7.99 14.20
N ASN A 36 -0.54 -6.98 14.17
CA ASN A 36 -1.99 -7.16 14.25
C ASN A 36 -2.82 -5.99 13.68
N SER A 37 -2.19 -5.03 12.99
CA SER A 37 -2.88 -3.92 12.34
C SER A 37 -2.87 -4.05 10.82
N ILE A 38 -3.89 -3.52 10.17
CA ILE A 38 -3.95 -3.39 8.70
C ILE A 38 -3.70 -1.93 8.35
N HIS A 39 -2.51 -1.63 7.81
CA HIS A 39 -2.16 -0.29 7.32
C HIS A 39 -2.49 -0.18 5.83
N LEU A 40 -3.35 0.78 5.50
CA LEU A 40 -3.72 1.09 4.12
C LEU A 40 -3.16 2.46 3.72
N TYR A 41 -2.56 2.51 2.54
CA TYR A 41 -1.96 3.72 1.99
C TYR A 41 -2.79 4.17 0.78
N CYS A 42 -3.22 5.44 0.81
CA CYS A 42 -4.01 6.01 -0.28
C CYS A 42 -3.11 6.30 -1.48
N THR A 43 -3.47 5.74 -2.64
CA THR A 43 -2.80 6.01 -3.93
C THR A 43 -3.78 6.64 -4.93
N GLY A 44 -4.67 7.52 -4.44
CA GLY A 44 -5.78 8.09 -5.21
C GLY A 44 -7.02 7.20 -5.12
N PRO A 45 -7.49 6.60 -6.22
CA PRO A 45 -8.70 5.78 -6.21
C PRO A 45 -8.54 4.41 -5.54
N TYR A 46 -7.30 3.96 -5.31
CA TYR A 46 -7.00 2.65 -4.72
C TYR A 46 -6.24 2.76 -3.40
N TRP A 47 -6.50 1.79 -2.54
CA TRP A 47 -5.74 1.55 -1.32
C TRP A 47 -4.71 0.45 -1.56
N VAL A 48 -3.51 0.66 -1.04
CA VAL A 48 -2.43 -0.32 -1.12
C VAL A 48 -2.06 -0.77 0.28
N ALA A 49 -1.91 -2.08 0.47
CA ALA A 49 -1.34 -2.70 1.65
C ALA A 49 -0.02 -3.38 1.29
N PHE A 50 0.95 -3.35 2.20
CA PHE A 50 2.24 -4.03 2.05
C PHE A 50 2.28 -5.28 2.93
N GLU A 51 3.22 -6.18 2.67
CA GLU A 51 3.40 -7.52 3.26
C GLU A 51 2.55 -7.90 4.47
N ARG A 52 2.87 -7.40 5.67
CA ARG A 52 2.21 -7.85 6.90
C ARG A 52 0.78 -7.37 6.95
N SER A 53 0.52 -6.15 6.50
CA SER A 53 -0.83 -5.61 6.36
C SER A 53 -1.63 -6.35 5.28
N ALA A 54 -1.02 -6.68 4.14
CA ALA A 54 -1.64 -7.43 3.06
C ALA A 54 -2.00 -8.86 3.48
N TYR A 55 -1.10 -9.53 4.19
CA TYR A 55 -1.35 -10.86 4.77
C TYR A 55 -2.51 -10.82 5.78
N GLN A 56 -2.52 -9.82 6.66
CA GLN A 56 -3.61 -9.66 7.63
C GLN A 56 -4.94 -9.32 6.97
N LEU A 57 -4.92 -8.48 5.93
CA LEU A 57 -6.10 -8.15 5.14
C LEU A 57 -6.67 -9.40 4.47
N HIS A 58 -5.83 -10.22 3.83
CA HIS A 58 -6.25 -11.48 3.23
C HIS A 58 -6.83 -12.45 4.28
N ARG A 59 -6.23 -12.55 5.46
CA ARG A 59 -6.77 -13.37 6.56
C ARG A 59 -8.12 -12.87 7.10
N ALA A 60 -8.31 -11.55 7.16
CA ALA A 60 -9.55 -10.95 7.64
C ALA A 60 -10.68 -11.03 6.61
N PHE A 61 -10.33 -10.98 5.32
CA PHE A 61 -11.27 -11.01 4.20
C PHE A 61 -10.81 -12.05 3.17
N PRO A 62 -10.99 -13.36 3.46
CA PRO A 62 -10.49 -14.43 2.60
C PRO A 62 -11.14 -14.45 1.21
N ASP A 63 -12.37 -13.94 1.09
CA ASP A 63 -13.08 -13.84 -0.19
C ASP A 63 -12.59 -12.68 -1.07
N SER A 64 -11.68 -11.84 -0.57
CA SER A 64 -11.14 -10.70 -1.31
C SER A 64 -10.04 -11.12 -2.28
N GLU A 65 -10.11 -10.59 -3.50
CA GLU A 65 -9.07 -10.79 -4.51
C GLU A 65 -7.81 -10.01 -4.11
N THR A 66 -6.80 -10.71 -3.59
CA THR A 66 -5.50 -10.14 -3.27
C THR A 66 -4.49 -10.50 -4.36
N THR A 67 -4.03 -9.51 -5.13
CA THR A 67 -2.98 -9.72 -6.14
C THR A 67 -1.62 -9.33 -5.55
N PRO A 68 -0.70 -10.30 -5.32
CA PRO A 68 0.64 -9.97 -4.85
C PRO A 68 1.43 -9.26 -5.95
N LEU A 69 2.01 -8.12 -5.62
CA LEU A 69 2.84 -7.33 -6.54
C LEU A 69 4.27 -7.24 -5.98
N ARG A 70 5.24 -7.75 -6.72
CA ARG A 70 6.66 -7.66 -6.35
C ARG A 70 7.32 -6.49 -7.08
N LEU A 71 7.87 -5.55 -6.33
CA LEU A 71 8.63 -4.42 -6.86
C LEU A 71 10.13 -4.66 -6.69
N PHE A 72 10.83 -5.04 -7.75
CA PHE A 72 12.25 -5.41 -7.70
C PHE A 72 13.19 -4.30 -7.18
N ALA A 73 12.80 -3.03 -7.33
CA ALA A 73 13.59 -1.89 -6.86
C ALA A 73 13.40 -1.58 -5.37
N TYR A 74 12.48 -2.25 -4.68
CA TYR A 74 12.14 -1.95 -3.29
C TYR A 74 12.34 -3.18 -2.40
N PRO A 75 13.12 -3.06 -1.31
CA PRO A 75 13.42 -4.17 -0.41
C PRO A 75 12.27 -4.38 0.57
N PHE A 76 11.17 -5.00 0.11
CA PHE A 76 10.14 -5.53 1.00
C PHE A 76 10.59 -6.93 1.51
N PRO A 77 10.60 -7.17 2.84
CA PRO A 77 11.18 -8.36 3.48
C PRO A 77 10.46 -9.72 3.26
#